data_AF-A0A449GNL5-F1
#
_entry.id   AF-A0A449GNL5-F1
#
_cell.length_a   1.000
_cell.length_b   1.000
_cell.length_c   1.000
_cell.angle_alpha   90.00
_cell.angle_beta   90.00
_cell.angle_gamma   90.00
#
_symmetry.space_group_name_H-M   'P 1'
#
loop_
_entity.id
_entity.type
_entity.pdbx_description
1 polymer ?
#
loop_
_entity_poly.entity_id
_entity_poly.type
_entity_poly.pdbx_seq_one_letter_code
_entity_poly.pdbx_strand_id
1 'polypeptide(L)'
;MLGLAYEFYPMETWGPYQKAERLPERLGHCRGARAPRRRVRLPSVFVPAPLADPRFEILVDAAFGAGAPTAAAGLPTPPGPGAGWLRAVALGGRGHYAAARTELARVRRTGPDPVLRALVDSTTGSLLRQLGWHAAAAEFDGRAAAAVVPHLARARRPAAPGLPDGVDAACDALTGLAADALGVGRLDLARRLLDRTAALLDAHADTATTAGTADITDRTRVRIRLHWVAAETALAAGDAARARPHAEAGLRLAQDWSSVRHRVKSRLLVAATAAAAGDRADSAARATAVAAEARAHGLLPLRWAATMLLAGVGDSEHARAAAAAEAATCAAEIACRGGRFRPAQTC
;
A
#
# COMPACT_ATOMS: atom_id res chain seq x y z
N MET A 1 -11.54 2.89 4.58
CA MET A 1 -12.59 2.24 3.77
C MET A 1 -12.79 0.75 4.07
N LEU A 2 -12.24 0.28 5.18
CA LEU A 2 -12.77 -0.82 6.00
C LEU A 2 -13.39 -0.26 7.30
N GLY A 3 -13.66 1.05 7.36
CA GLY A 3 -14.29 1.74 8.49
C GLY A 3 -15.75 2.13 8.26
N LEU A 4 -16.26 2.05 7.02
CA LEU A 4 -17.68 2.34 6.70
C LEU A 4 -18.56 1.07 6.66
N ALA A 5 -17.98 -0.11 6.92
CA ALA A 5 -18.70 -1.37 7.03
C ALA A 5 -18.93 -1.81 8.49
N TYR A 6 -18.49 -1.01 9.48
CA TYR A 6 -18.55 -1.33 10.90
C TYR A 6 -19.59 -0.52 11.69
N GLU A 7 -20.32 0.38 11.04
CA GLU A 7 -21.22 1.33 11.72
C GLU A 7 -22.61 0.73 12.06
N PHE A 8 -22.71 -0.58 12.27
CA PHE A 8 -23.96 -1.27 12.59
C PHE A 8 -23.93 -2.16 13.85
N TYR A 9 -22.94 -2.04 14.76
CA TYR A 9 -22.98 -2.71 16.07
C TYR A 9 -22.38 -1.84 17.21
N PRO A 10 -23.01 -1.81 18.41
CA PRO A 10 -22.71 -0.85 19.48
C PRO A 10 -21.38 -1.12 20.23
N MET A 11 -20.74 -0.02 20.62
CA MET A 11 -19.40 0.09 21.20
C MET A 11 -19.42 0.09 22.74
N GLU A 12 -19.59 -1.07 23.38
CA GLU A 12 -19.30 -1.22 24.81
C GLU A 12 -18.58 -2.54 25.05
N THR A 13 -17.54 -2.52 25.90
CA THR A 13 -16.74 -3.67 26.41
C THR A 13 -15.41 -3.98 25.69
N TRP A 14 -14.38 -3.19 25.98
CA TRP A 14 -12.98 -3.62 25.81
C TRP A 14 -12.18 -3.33 27.10
N GLY A 15 -11.90 -4.39 27.87
CA GLY A 15 -11.05 -4.36 29.07
C GLY A 15 -9.54 -4.47 28.75
N PRO A 16 -8.64 -4.11 29.69
CA PRO A 16 -7.23 -3.82 29.41
C PRO A 16 -6.32 -5.06 29.28
N TYR A 17 -5.33 -4.90 28.40
CA TYR A 17 -4.26 -5.82 28.02
C TYR A 17 -3.17 -5.93 29.11
N GLN A 18 -2.69 -7.15 29.44
CA GLN A 18 -1.57 -7.39 30.36
C GLN A 18 -0.23 -7.60 29.63
N LYS A 19 0.84 -7.07 30.25
CA LYS A 19 2.26 -7.10 29.87
C LYS A 19 2.96 -8.39 30.34
N ALA A 20 3.97 -8.85 29.60
CA ALA A 20 5.21 -9.50 30.09
C ALA A 20 6.09 -9.86 28.86
N GLU A 21 7.43 -9.95 28.85
CA GLU A 21 8.57 -9.49 29.66
C GLU A 21 9.84 -9.82 28.84
N ARG A 22 10.97 -9.15 29.13
CA ARG A 22 12.29 -9.34 28.48
C ARG A 22 13.12 -10.40 29.19
N LEU A 23 14.22 -10.85 28.55
CA LEU A 23 15.62 -11.03 29.06
C LEU A 23 16.45 -11.85 28.01
N PRO A 24 17.79 -12.06 28.11
CA PRO A 24 18.90 -11.10 28.12
C PRO A 24 20.11 -11.47 27.20
N GLU A 25 21.07 -10.52 27.04
CA GLU A 25 22.57 -10.58 26.96
C GLU A 25 23.33 -11.71 26.19
N ARG A 26 24.57 -11.64 25.68
CA ARG A 26 25.70 -10.70 25.38
C ARG A 26 26.80 -11.59 24.71
N LEU A 27 28.00 -11.02 24.48
CA LEU A 27 29.31 -11.62 24.05
C LEU A 27 29.53 -11.56 22.52
N GLY A 28 30.68 -11.17 21.97
CA GLY A 28 31.99 -10.77 22.49
C GLY A 28 32.87 -10.32 21.30
N HIS A 29 33.94 -9.57 21.58
CA HIS A 29 34.82 -8.88 20.63
C HIS A 29 35.72 -9.81 19.79
N CYS A 30 36.22 -9.34 18.63
CA CYS A 30 37.65 -9.02 18.42
C CYS A 30 37.98 -8.55 16.99
N ARG A 31 38.84 -7.52 16.92
CA ARG A 31 39.37 -6.87 15.71
C ARG A 31 40.54 -7.67 15.12
N GLY A 32 40.68 -7.65 13.80
CA GLY A 32 41.90 -8.05 13.09
C GLY A 32 42.16 -7.13 11.90
N ALA A 33 43.23 -6.33 11.98
CA ALA A 33 43.69 -5.44 10.92
C ALA A 33 44.46 -6.21 9.84
N ARG A 34 44.32 -5.82 8.55
CA ARG A 34 45.21 -6.24 7.46
C ARG A 34 45.66 -5.04 6.62
N ALA A 35 46.93 -5.08 6.27
CA ALA A 35 47.73 -4.06 5.59
C ALA A 35 47.33 -3.82 4.10
N PRO A 36 47.67 -2.67 3.51
CA PRO A 36 47.20 -2.28 2.18
C PRO A 36 48.04 -2.91 1.06
N ARG A 37 47.37 -3.52 0.07
CA ARG A 37 47.99 -3.93 -1.21
C ARG A 37 47.79 -2.81 -2.23
N ARG A 38 48.89 -2.26 -2.77
CA ARG A 38 48.87 -1.33 -3.92
C ARG A 38 48.25 -2.03 -5.13
N ARG A 39 47.16 -1.48 -5.68
CA ARG A 39 46.58 -1.91 -6.97
C ARG A 39 47.06 -0.98 -8.06
N VAL A 40 47.65 -1.56 -9.11
CA VAL A 40 47.93 -0.93 -10.39
C VAL A 40 46.59 -0.60 -11.06
N ARG A 41 46.37 0.65 -11.49
CA ARG A 41 45.21 1.08 -12.27
C ARG A 41 45.41 0.66 -13.73
N LEU A 42 44.63 -0.29 -14.21
CA LEU A 42 44.43 -0.51 -15.64
C LEU A 42 43.42 0.52 -16.17
N PRO A 43 43.54 0.98 -17.44
CA PRO A 43 42.62 1.95 -18.01
C PRO A 43 41.18 1.40 -18.04
N SER A 44 40.25 2.27 -17.66
CA SER A 44 38.81 2.00 -17.57
C SER A 44 38.26 1.60 -18.94
N VAL A 45 38.00 0.31 -19.14
CA VAL A 45 37.15 -0.16 -20.24
C VAL A 45 35.76 0.44 -20.01
N PHE A 46 35.27 1.21 -20.99
CA PHE A 46 33.88 1.67 -21.00
C PHE A 46 32.98 0.44 -21.12
N VAL A 47 32.42 0.00 -20.00
CA VAL A 47 31.39 -1.03 -19.97
C VAL A 47 30.07 -0.30 -20.26
N PRO A 48 29.41 -0.53 -21.41
CA PRO A 48 28.09 0.03 -21.64
C PRO A 48 27.17 -0.42 -20.49
N ALA A 49 26.38 0.50 -19.95
CA ALA A 49 25.43 0.20 -18.88
C ALA A 49 24.59 -1.02 -19.30
N PRO A 50 24.37 -2.02 -18.43
CA PRO A 50 23.52 -3.16 -18.77
C PRO A 50 22.17 -2.62 -19.24
N LEU A 51 21.73 -3.02 -20.45
CA LEU A 51 20.37 -2.76 -20.90
C LEU A 51 19.42 -3.23 -19.79
N ALA A 52 18.47 -2.37 -19.41
CA ALA A 52 17.51 -2.69 -18.37
C ALA A 52 16.85 -4.05 -18.67
N ASP A 53 16.84 -4.95 -17.68
CA ASP A 53 16.25 -6.29 -17.86
C ASP A 53 14.76 -6.12 -18.18
N PRO A 54 14.27 -6.56 -19.35
CA PRO A 54 12.88 -6.32 -19.75
C PRO A 54 11.86 -6.93 -18.77
N ARG A 55 12.26 -7.94 -17.99
CA ARG A 55 11.41 -8.51 -16.94
C ARG A 55 11.16 -7.51 -15.81
N PHE A 56 12.12 -6.63 -15.52
CA PHE A 56 11.95 -5.57 -14.55
C PHE A 56 10.86 -4.60 -14.99
N GLU A 57 10.94 -4.11 -16.23
CA GLU A 57 9.96 -3.17 -16.79
C GLU A 57 8.54 -3.77 -16.86
N ILE A 58 8.42 -5.05 -17.24
CA ILE A 58 7.13 -5.77 -17.20
C ILE A 58 6.56 -5.81 -15.77
N LEU A 59 7.41 -5.99 -14.76
CA LEU A 59 6.96 -6.03 -13.36
C LEU A 59 6.64 -4.63 -12.82
N VAL A 60 7.34 -3.60 -13.28
CA VAL A 60 6.98 -2.19 -13.01
C VAL A 60 5.59 -1.90 -13.57
N ASP A 61 5.34 -2.18 -14.85
CA ASP A 61 4.04 -1.97 -15.49
C ASP A 61 2.94 -2.82 -14.82
N ALA A 62 3.21 -4.08 -14.49
CA ALA A 62 2.23 -4.92 -13.81
C ALA A 62 1.84 -4.41 -12.41
N ALA A 63 2.75 -3.74 -11.71
CA ALA A 63 2.54 -3.20 -10.36
C ALA A 63 1.94 -1.78 -10.36
N PHE A 64 2.37 -0.95 -11.31
CA PHE A 64 2.16 0.50 -11.30
C PHE A 64 1.83 1.12 -12.67
N GLY A 65 1.71 0.34 -13.72
CA GLY A 65 1.41 0.84 -15.06
C GLY A 65 -0.06 0.80 -15.44
N ALA A 66 -0.27 1.06 -16.73
CA ALA A 66 -1.58 1.12 -17.38
C ALA A 66 -1.89 -0.13 -18.22
N GLY A 67 -0.93 -1.06 -18.31
CA GLY A 67 -1.01 -2.24 -19.18
C GLY A 67 -2.23 -3.11 -18.94
N ALA A 68 -2.57 -3.88 -19.98
CA ALA A 68 -3.65 -4.86 -19.92
C ALA A 68 -3.38 -5.90 -18.81
N PRO A 69 -4.43 -6.50 -18.22
CA PRO A 69 -4.24 -7.42 -17.11
C PRO A 69 -3.49 -8.69 -17.53
N THR A 70 -2.20 -8.78 -17.23
CA THR A 70 -1.44 -10.04 -17.34
C THR A 70 -1.93 -11.07 -16.31
N ALA A 71 -2.33 -12.27 -16.72
CA ALA A 71 -2.67 -13.32 -15.75
C ALA A 71 -1.53 -13.51 -14.72
N ALA A 72 -1.85 -13.85 -13.47
CA ALA A 72 -0.83 -14.01 -12.43
C ALA A 72 0.27 -15.04 -12.81
N ALA A 73 -0.11 -16.08 -13.55
CA ALA A 73 0.81 -17.08 -14.09
C ALA A 73 1.73 -16.54 -15.21
N GLY A 74 1.35 -15.44 -15.87
CA GLY A 74 2.11 -14.79 -16.92
C GLY A 74 3.11 -13.74 -16.44
N LEU A 75 3.20 -13.46 -15.13
CA LEU A 75 4.21 -12.54 -14.60
C LEU A 75 5.59 -13.21 -14.60
N PRO A 76 6.63 -12.57 -15.15
CA PRO A 76 7.95 -13.17 -15.30
C PRO A 76 8.61 -13.47 -13.94
N THR A 77 9.54 -14.43 -13.95
CA THR A 77 10.42 -14.69 -12.80
C THR A 77 11.27 -13.44 -12.54
N PRO A 78 11.28 -12.90 -11.32
CA PRO A 78 11.96 -11.65 -11.03
C PRO A 78 13.49 -11.79 -11.12
N PRO A 79 14.21 -10.89 -11.82
CA PRO A 79 15.68 -10.93 -11.93
C PRO A 79 16.44 -10.58 -10.64
N GLY A 80 15.73 -10.15 -9.59
CA GLY A 80 16.35 -9.81 -8.31
C GLY A 80 15.33 -9.41 -7.24
N PRO A 81 15.79 -9.09 -6.01
CA PRO A 81 14.92 -8.81 -4.86
C PRO A 81 13.93 -7.66 -5.10
N GLY A 82 14.37 -6.56 -5.72
CA GLY A 82 13.50 -5.42 -6.04
C GLY A 82 12.39 -5.77 -7.04
N ALA A 83 12.73 -6.52 -8.09
CA ALA A 83 11.74 -7.06 -9.01
C ALA A 83 10.78 -8.05 -8.33
N GLY A 84 11.27 -8.84 -7.36
CA GLY A 84 10.43 -9.72 -6.55
C GLY A 84 9.41 -8.95 -5.71
N TRP A 85 9.80 -7.78 -5.18
CA TRP A 85 8.86 -6.88 -4.51
C TRP A 85 7.81 -6.33 -5.48
N LEU A 86 8.19 -5.86 -6.68
CA LEU A 86 7.24 -5.42 -7.71
C LEU A 86 6.24 -6.52 -8.08
N ARG A 87 6.73 -7.76 -8.26
CA ARG A 87 5.87 -8.93 -8.53
C ARG A 87 4.86 -9.17 -7.40
N ALA A 88 5.30 -9.06 -6.14
CA ALA A 88 4.40 -9.17 -5.00
C ALA A 88 3.34 -8.06 -4.97
N VAL A 89 3.71 -6.81 -5.28
CA VAL A 89 2.79 -5.67 -5.37
C VAL A 89 1.74 -5.89 -6.46
N ALA A 90 2.13 -6.40 -7.62
CA ALA A 90 1.23 -6.72 -8.73
C ALA A 90 0.25 -7.84 -8.35
N LEU A 91 0.75 -8.94 -7.79
CA LEU A 91 -0.06 -10.08 -7.34
C LEU A 91 -1.07 -9.67 -6.25
N GLY A 92 -0.60 -8.91 -5.26
CA GLY A 92 -1.44 -8.40 -4.17
C GLY A 92 -2.55 -7.49 -4.66
N GLY A 93 -2.25 -6.56 -5.57
CA GLY A 93 -3.22 -5.66 -6.18
C GLY A 93 -4.37 -6.39 -6.91
N ARG A 94 -4.11 -7.60 -7.42
CA ARG A 94 -5.07 -8.45 -8.13
C ARG A 94 -5.74 -9.50 -7.23
N GLY A 95 -5.48 -9.45 -5.92
CA GLY A 95 -6.07 -10.35 -4.93
C GLY A 95 -5.41 -11.72 -4.82
N HIS A 96 -4.22 -11.95 -5.39
CA HIS A 96 -3.45 -13.19 -5.22
C HIS A 96 -2.61 -13.18 -3.93
N TYR A 97 -3.28 -13.13 -2.78
CA TYR A 97 -2.65 -12.92 -1.46
C TYR A 97 -1.62 -14.00 -1.09
N ALA A 98 -1.89 -15.28 -1.31
CA ALA A 98 -0.94 -16.35 -1.01
C ALA A 98 0.34 -16.25 -1.86
N ALA A 99 0.18 -15.96 -3.15
CA ALA A 99 1.31 -15.77 -4.06
C ALA A 99 2.12 -14.53 -3.67
N ALA A 100 1.46 -13.39 -3.43
CA ALA A 100 2.11 -12.16 -3.00
C ALA A 100 2.92 -12.36 -1.70
N ARG A 101 2.33 -13.01 -0.67
CA ARG A 101 3.06 -13.32 0.58
C ARG A 101 4.25 -14.24 0.36
N THR A 102 4.12 -15.22 -0.54
CA THR A 102 5.23 -16.13 -0.90
C THR A 102 6.38 -15.35 -1.53
N GLU A 103 6.09 -14.44 -2.46
CA GLU A 103 7.10 -13.58 -3.07
C GLU A 103 7.77 -12.65 -2.04
N LEU A 104 7.00 -11.99 -1.17
CA LEU A 104 7.55 -11.17 -0.09
C LEU A 104 8.46 -11.99 0.84
N ALA A 105 8.05 -13.22 1.19
CA ALA A 105 8.88 -14.11 2.00
C ALA A 105 10.17 -14.53 1.29
N ARG A 106 10.15 -14.72 -0.03
CA ARG A 106 11.37 -14.96 -0.84
C ARG A 106 12.30 -13.76 -0.78
N VAL A 107 11.78 -12.55 -1.02
CA VAL A 107 12.58 -11.31 -0.96
C VAL A 107 13.18 -11.11 0.43
N ARG A 108 12.42 -11.33 1.52
CA ARG A 108 12.97 -11.19 2.90
C ARG A 108 14.16 -12.12 3.15
N ARG A 109 14.15 -13.33 2.60
CA ARG A 109 15.22 -14.33 2.77
C ARG A 109 16.52 -13.96 2.06
N THR A 110 16.50 -13.04 1.10
CA THR A 110 17.74 -12.59 0.44
C THR A 110 18.56 -11.64 1.29
N GLY A 111 18.08 -11.24 2.48
CA GLY A 111 18.71 -10.21 3.31
C GLY A 111 18.80 -8.85 2.60
N PRO A 112 17.68 -8.29 2.10
CA PRO A 112 17.69 -7.05 1.35
C PRO A 112 18.16 -5.87 2.21
N ASP A 113 18.60 -4.79 1.56
CA ASP A 113 18.95 -3.56 2.25
C ASP A 113 17.75 -2.98 3.05
N PRO A 114 17.99 -2.06 4.01
CA PRO A 114 16.93 -1.54 4.88
C PRO A 114 15.75 -0.88 4.16
N VAL A 115 15.97 -0.24 3.00
CA VAL A 115 14.90 0.43 2.24
C VAL A 115 13.99 -0.62 1.62
N LEU A 116 14.56 -1.57 0.86
CA LEU A 116 13.77 -2.64 0.27
C LEU A 116 13.10 -3.51 1.33
N ARG A 117 13.76 -3.73 2.47
CA ARG A 117 13.17 -4.43 3.62
C ARG A 117 11.93 -3.69 4.15
N ALA A 118 12.00 -2.36 4.29
CA ALA A 118 10.87 -1.55 4.73
C ALA A 118 9.72 -1.54 3.71
N LEU A 119 10.01 -1.52 2.40
CA LEU A 119 8.99 -1.67 1.35
C LEU A 119 8.28 -3.02 1.43
N VAL A 120 9.03 -4.10 1.67
CA VAL A 120 8.49 -5.45 1.82
C VAL A 120 7.63 -5.60 3.07
N ASP A 121 8.09 -5.07 4.21
CA ASP A 121 7.32 -5.09 5.45
C ASP A 121 6.04 -4.23 5.28
N SER A 122 6.12 -3.02 4.70
CA SER A 122 4.94 -2.17 4.45
C SER A 122 3.95 -2.80 3.45
N THR A 123 4.45 -3.53 2.45
CA THR A 123 3.59 -4.28 1.52
C THR A 123 2.90 -5.43 2.24
N THR A 124 3.59 -6.12 3.15
CA THR A 124 2.99 -7.17 4.00
C THR A 124 1.89 -6.59 4.89
N GLY A 125 2.15 -5.45 5.54
CA GLY A 125 1.15 -4.70 6.30
C GLY A 125 -0.06 -4.33 5.45
N SER A 126 0.16 -3.81 4.24
CA SER A 126 -0.92 -3.49 3.29
C SER A 126 -1.78 -4.70 2.91
N LEU A 127 -1.21 -5.89 2.74
CA LEU A 127 -1.99 -7.09 2.45
C LEU A 127 -2.87 -7.51 3.64
N LEU A 128 -2.36 -7.37 4.86
CA LEU A 128 -3.11 -7.66 6.08
C LEU A 128 -4.24 -6.65 6.30
N ARG A 129 -3.96 -5.35 6.09
CA ARG A 129 -4.93 -4.26 6.28
C ARG A 129 -6.12 -4.38 5.34
N GLN A 130 -5.89 -4.80 4.08
CA GLN A 130 -6.94 -4.96 3.07
C GLN A 130 -7.96 -6.03 3.47
N LEU A 131 -7.57 -6.90 4.39
CA LEU A 131 -8.37 -7.97 4.95
C LEU A 131 -8.87 -7.65 6.37
N GLY A 132 -8.66 -6.42 6.87
CA GLY A 132 -9.12 -5.96 8.19
C GLY A 132 -8.21 -6.30 9.38
N TRP A 133 -7.02 -6.87 9.15
CA TRP A 133 -6.08 -7.26 10.21
C TRP A 133 -5.14 -6.10 10.62
N HIS A 134 -5.72 -4.98 11.03
CA HIS A 134 -5.00 -3.74 11.31
C HIS A 134 -3.96 -3.84 12.43
N ALA A 135 -4.27 -4.53 13.54
CA ALA A 135 -3.33 -4.69 14.64
C ALA A 135 -2.05 -5.45 14.20
N ALA A 136 -2.22 -6.52 13.42
CA ALA A 136 -1.09 -7.28 12.89
C ALA A 136 -0.33 -6.50 11.80
N ALA A 137 -1.03 -5.74 10.97
CA ALA A 137 -0.41 -4.88 9.95
C ALA A 137 0.50 -3.81 10.59
N ALA A 138 0.07 -3.22 11.72
CA ALA A 138 0.83 -2.19 12.42
C ALA A 138 2.22 -2.65 12.88
N GLU A 139 2.40 -3.95 13.18
CA GLU A 139 3.72 -4.48 13.51
C GLU A 139 4.69 -4.39 12.33
N PHE A 140 4.22 -4.65 11.12
CA PHE A 140 5.05 -4.58 9.92
C PHE A 140 5.38 -3.14 9.56
N ASP A 141 4.40 -2.25 9.55
CA ASP A 141 4.62 -0.84 9.27
C ASP A 141 5.48 -0.16 10.37
N GLY A 142 5.35 -0.60 11.62
CA GLY A 142 6.21 -0.18 12.74
C GLY A 142 7.66 -0.62 12.55
N ARG A 143 7.90 -1.89 12.17
CA ARG A 143 9.25 -2.39 11.83
C ARG A 143 9.83 -1.64 10.64
N ALA A 144 9.03 -1.39 9.61
CA ALA A 144 9.46 -0.63 8.44
C ALA A 144 9.89 0.79 8.84
N ALA A 145 9.05 1.52 9.59
CA ALA A 145 9.35 2.87 10.05
C ALA A 145 10.62 2.91 10.91
N ALA A 146 10.78 1.96 11.85
CA ALA A 146 11.98 1.86 12.69
C ALA A 146 13.26 1.62 11.87
N ALA A 147 13.17 0.93 10.73
CA ALA A 147 14.31 0.61 9.88
C ALA A 147 14.78 1.79 9.00
N VAL A 148 13.89 2.72 8.64
CA VAL A 148 14.23 3.81 7.68
C VAL A 148 14.17 5.21 8.29
N VAL A 149 13.17 5.52 9.13
CA VAL A 149 12.94 6.90 9.63
C VAL A 149 14.15 7.47 10.38
N PRO A 150 14.82 6.74 11.30
CA PRO A 150 15.99 7.28 12.02
C PRO A 150 17.20 7.58 11.12
N HIS A 151 17.21 7.02 9.91
CA HIS A 151 18.35 7.07 9.01
C HIS A 151 18.18 8.09 7.88
N LEU A 152 17.00 8.71 7.71
CA LEU A 152 16.73 9.67 6.63
C LEU A 152 17.70 10.86 6.65
N ALA A 153 17.99 11.43 7.82
CA ALA A 153 18.94 12.55 7.96
C ALA A 153 20.40 12.17 7.61
N ARG A 154 20.73 10.86 7.60
CA ARG A 154 22.07 10.33 7.34
C ARG A 154 22.18 9.63 5.97
N ALA A 155 21.05 9.37 5.32
CA ALA A 155 20.98 8.60 4.10
C ALA A 155 21.31 9.50 2.90
N ARG A 156 22.58 9.52 2.51
CA ARG A 156 23.05 10.00 1.19
C ARG A 156 23.17 8.86 0.16
N ARG A 157 22.64 7.67 0.46
CA ARG A 157 22.76 6.54 -0.47
C ARG A 157 21.72 6.71 -1.57
N PRO A 158 22.14 6.79 -2.85
CA PRO A 158 21.19 6.80 -3.95
C PRO A 158 20.39 5.50 -3.92
N ALA A 159 19.10 5.60 -4.26
CA ALA A 159 18.25 4.44 -4.43
C ALA A 159 18.85 3.47 -5.46
N ALA A 160 18.49 2.19 -5.37
CA ALA A 160 18.70 1.30 -6.50
C ALA A 160 17.92 1.88 -7.70
N PRO A 161 18.53 1.99 -8.90
CA PRO A 161 17.88 2.57 -10.06
C PRO A 161 16.51 1.94 -10.31
N GLY A 162 15.48 2.77 -10.50
CA GLY A 162 14.12 2.34 -10.78
C GLY A 162 13.35 1.74 -9.60
N LEU A 163 13.78 1.96 -8.34
CA LEU A 163 13.02 1.56 -7.14
C LEU A 163 12.80 2.75 -6.18
N PRO A 164 11.71 2.75 -5.38
CA PRO A 164 11.47 3.79 -4.40
C PRO A 164 12.60 3.88 -3.36
N ASP A 165 12.88 5.10 -2.90
CA ASP A 165 13.99 5.38 -2.01
C ASP A 165 13.63 5.27 -0.52
N GLY A 166 14.56 5.67 0.36
CA GLY A 166 14.34 5.63 1.80
C GLY A 166 13.21 6.53 2.30
N VAL A 167 12.98 7.68 1.66
CA VAL A 167 11.90 8.60 2.01
C VAL A 167 10.57 8.04 1.52
N ASP A 168 10.51 7.42 0.33
CA ASP A 168 9.33 6.67 -0.12
C ASP A 168 8.95 5.57 0.87
N ALA A 169 9.93 4.76 1.27
CA ALA A 169 9.72 3.68 2.22
C ALA A 169 9.26 4.21 3.59
N ALA A 170 9.78 5.34 4.04
CA ALA A 170 9.34 6.00 5.27
C ALA A 170 7.91 6.54 5.16
N CYS A 171 7.56 7.17 4.04
CA CYS A 171 6.20 7.66 3.80
C CYS A 171 5.19 6.50 3.75
N ASP A 172 5.56 5.39 3.12
CA ASP A 172 4.73 4.18 3.10
C ASP A 172 4.51 3.61 4.49
N ALA A 173 5.57 3.51 5.29
CA ALA A 173 5.49 2.96 6.64
C ALA A 173 4.65 3.87 7.57
N LEU A 174 4.83 5.18 7.51
CA LEU A 174 4.07 6.14 8.32
C LEU A 174 2.59 6.20 7.90
N THR A 175 2.30 6.23 6.60
CA THR A 175 0.93 6.13 6.06
C THR A 175 0.30 4.78 6.36
N GLY A 176 1.14 3.73 6.34
CA GLY A 176 0.91 2.39 6.87
C GLY A 176 0.36 2.45 8.29
N LEU A 177 1.17 2.87 9.25
CA LEU A 177 0.76 3.03 10.64
C LEU A 177 -0.48 3.91 10.81
N ALA A 178 -0.63 4.98 10.03
CA ALA A 178 -1.79 5.86 10.10
C ALA A 178 -3.09 5.12 9.77
N ALA A 179 -3.12 4.33 8.71
CA ALA A 179 -4.33 3.61 8.33
C ALA A 179 -4.61 2.39 9.25
N ASP A 180 -3.63 1.89 10.01
CA ASP A 180 -3.88 0.84 11.00
C ASP A 180 -4.37 1.44 12.30
N ALA A 181 -3.85 2.61 12.69
CA ALA A 181 -4.42 3.41 13.77
C ALA A 181 -5.89 3.75 13.46
N LEU A 182 -6.18 4.21 12.24
CA LEU A 182 -7.55 4.40 11.75
C LEU A 182 -8.38 3.11 11.87
N GLY A 183 -7.86 1.99 11.38
CA GLY A 183 -8.57 0.71 11.37
C GLY A 183 -8.84 0.10 12.76
N VAL A 184 -8.26 0.66 13.82
CA VAL A 184 -8.57 0.33 15.22
C VAL A 184 -9.18 1.51 16.00
N GLY A 185 -9.70 2.52 15.30
CA GLY A 185 -10.43 3.65 15.89
C GLY A 185 -9.56 4.74 16.52
N ARG A 186 -8.24 4.70 16.37
CA ARG A 186 -7.31 5.70 16.93
C ARG A 186 -7.10 6.90 16.00
N LEU A 187 -8.16 7.65 15.75
CA LEU A 187 -8.19 8.72 14.74
C LEU A 187 -7.14 9.82 14.98
N ASP A 188 -6.91 10.23 16.23
CA ASP A 188 -5.90 11.27 16.52
C ASP A 188 -4.47 10.80 16.28
N LEU A 189 -4.19 9.51 16.53
CA LEU A 189 -2.90 8.94 16.15
C LEU A 189 -2.76 8.89 14.63
N ALA A 190 -3.82 8.50 13.91
CA ALA A 190 -3.83 8.50 12.45
C ALA A 190 -3.50 9.88 11.89
N ARG A 191 -4.19 10.94 12.37
CA ARG A 191 -3.93 12.34 11.96
C ARG A 191 -2.48 12.75 12.19
N ARG A 192 -1.94 12.56 13.41
CA ARG A 192 -0.54 12.91 13.72
C ARG A 192 0.47 12.17 12.85
N LEU A 193 0.19 10.92 12.47
CA LEU A 193 1.05 10.16 11.56
C LEU A 193 0.98 10.69 10.13
N LEU A 194 -0.21 11.10 9.66
CA LEU A 194 -0.40 11.74 8.36
C LEU A 194 0.30 13.09 8.29
N ASP A 195 0.21 13.91 9.35
CA ASP A 195 0.90 15.20 9.44
C ASP A 195 2.42 15.01 9.34
N ARG A 196 2.96 13.98 10.01
CA ARG A 196 4.38 13.63 9.91
C ARG A 196 4.77 13.15 8.52
N THR A 197 3.92 12.39 7.84
CA THR A 197 4.15 12.00 6.44
C THR A 197 4.15 13.21 5.52
N ALA A 198 3.20 14.13 5.68
CA ALA A 198 3.12 15.36 4.88
C ALA A 198 4.38 16.21 5.06
N ALA A 199 4.77 16.48 6.32
CA ALA A 199 5.98 17.23 6.63
C ALA A 199 7.25 16.56 6.05
N LEU A 200 7.29 15.22 6.02
CA LEU A 200 8.41 14.48 5.43
C LEU A 200 8.47 14.66 3.90
N LEU A 201 7.32 14.66 3.22
CA LEU A 201 7.23 14.90 1.78
C LEU A 201 7.62 16.33 1.43
N ASP A 202 7.18 17.31 2.21
CA ASP A 202 7.51 18.72 2.01
C ASP A 202 9.02 18.96 2.19
N ALA A 203 9.63 18.36 3.21
CA ALA A 203 11.07 18.44 3.45
C ALA A 203 11.94 17.82 2.33
N HIS A 204 11.35 17.01 1.44
CA HIS A 204 12.04 16.33 0.35
C HIS A 204 11.44 16.64 -1.03
N ALA A 205 10.71 17.76 -1.16
CA ALA A 205 10.04 18.13 -2.40
C ALA A 205 11.01 18.28 -3.58
N ASP A 206 12.21 18.82 -3.33
CA ASP A 206 13.24 19.11 -4.35
C ASP A 206 14.04 17.88 -4.79
N THR A 207 13.86 16.73 -4.13
CA THR A 207 14.60 15.49 -4.44
C THR A 207 13.87 14.57 -5.42
N ALA A 208 12.68 14.96 -5.88
CA ALA A 208 11.94 14.20 -6.88
C ALA A 208 12.66 14.24 -8.23
N THR A 209 13.02 13.06 -8.74
CA THR A 209 13.72 12.90 -10.02
C THR A 209 12.88 13.43 -11.18
N THR A 210 13.57 14.03 -12.15
CA THR A 210 13.09 14.80 -13.30
C THR A 210 11.82 14.23 -13.96
N ALA A 211 10.82 15.10 -14.12
CA ALA A 211 9.59 14.85 -14.86
C ALA A 211 9.89 14.42 -16.31
N GLY A 212 9.23 13.35 -16.79
CA GLY A 212 9.25 12.99 -18.21
C GLY A 212 8.89 11.56 -18.56
N THR A 213 8.99 10.62 -17.62
CA THR A 213 8.49 9.25 -17.76
C THR A 213 7.78 8.88 -16.46
N ALA A 214 6.77 7.99 -16.52
CA ALA A 214 6.04 7.54 -15.34
C ALA A 214 6.93 6.66 -14.46
N ASP A 215 7.88 7.29 -13.77
CA ASP A 215 8.87 6.65 -12.93
C ASP A 215 8.24 6.32 -11.57
N ILE A 216 8.43 5.09 -11.10
CA ILE A 216 7.97 4.68 -9.78
C ILE A 216 8.74 5.35 -8.65
N THR A 217 9.83 6.05 -8.97
CA THR A 217 10.57 6.93 -8.05
C THR A 217 9.91 8.30 -7.86
N ASP A 218 8.90 8.64 -8.67
CA ASP A 218 8.08 9.82 -8.41
C ASP A 218 7.25 9.62 -7.12
N ARG A 219 7.31 10.62 -6.25
CA ARG A 219 6.60 10.67 -4.97
C ARG A 219 5.08 10.80 -5.11
N THR A 220 4.56 10.90 -6.34
CA THR A 220 3.14 10.85 -6.64
C THR A 220 2.44 9.65 -5.99
N ARG A 221 3.04 8.44 -6.02
CA ARG A 221 2.45 7.24 -5.39
C ARG A 221 2.21 7.41 -3.89
N VAL A 222 3.20 7.91 -3.15
CA VAL A 222 3.09 8.09 -1.70
C VAL A 222 2.17 9.26 -1.33
N ARG A 223 2.12 10.33 -2.15
CA ARG A 223 1.15 11.43 -2.02
C ARG A 223 -0.29 10.96 -2.22
N ILE A 224 -0.55 10.14 -3.23
CA ILE A 224 -1.87 9.52 -3.45
C ILE A 224 -2.29 8.72 -2.21
N ARG A 225 -1.40 7.87 -1.67
CA ARG A 225 -1.67 7.06 -0.47
C ARG A 225 -1.93 7.91 0.78
N LEU A 226 -1.17 8.99 0.96
CA LEU A 226 -1.41 9.97 2.04
C LEU A 226 -2.84 10.52 1.96
N HIS A 227 -3.25 10.99 0.79
CA HIS A 227 -4.59 11.52 0.57
C HIS A 227 -5.69 10.48 0.79
N TRP A 228 -5.44 9.22 0.40
CA TRP A 228 -6.38 8.15 0.67
C TRP A 228 -6.63 7.97 2.16
N VAL A 229 -5.58 7.85 2.96
CA VAL A 229 -5.72 7.62 4.39
C VAL A 229 -6.26 8.86 5.10
N ALA A 230 -5.91 10.06 4.64
CA ALA A 230 -6.49 11.31 5.16
C ALA A 230 -8.01 11.39 4.90
N ALA A 231 -8.45 11.11 3.67
CA ALA A 231 -9.87 11.03 3.34
C ALA A 231 -10.60 9.97 4.18
N GLU A 232 -10.05 8.75 4.24
CA GLU A 232 -10.64 7.67 5.04
C GLU A 232 -10.68 8.00 6.55
N THR A 233 -9.70 8.75 7.07
CA THR A 233 -9.67 9.22 8.47
C THR A 233 -10.74 10.27 8.74
N ALA A 234 -10.97 11.19 7.81
CA ALA A 234 -12.04 12.17 7.89
C ALA A 234 -13.43 11.50 7.80
N LEU A 235 -13.61 10.53 6.89
CA LEU A 235 -14.84 9.75 6.78
C LEU A 235 -15.15 8.98 8.08
N ALA A 236 -14.15 8.34 8.69
CA ALA A 236 -14.33 7.64 9.96
C ALA A 236 -14.61 8.58 11.15
N ALA A 237 -14.35 9.88 10.99
CA ALA A 237 -14.72 10.91 11.96
C ALA A 237 -16.11 11.52 11.69
N GLY A 238 -16.85 11.02 10.70
CA GLY A 238 -18.12 11.60 10.25
C GLY A 238 -17.98 12.93 9.51
N ASP A 239 -16.77 13.28 9.04
CA ASP A 239 -16.47 14.58 8.45
C ASP A 239 -16.30 14.48 6.93
N ALA A 240 -17.43 14.35 6.22
CA ALA A 240 -17.44 14.27 4.76
C ALA A 240 -16.86 15.54 4.09
N ALA A 241 -17.04 16.70 4.72
CA ALA A 241 -16.54 17.99 4.23
C ALA A 241 -15.01 18.03 4.20
N ARG A 242 -14.33 17.52 5.25
CA ARG A 242 -12.87 17.35 5.24
C ARG A 242 -12.40 16.19 4.38
N ALA A 243 -13.21 15.15 4.20
CA ALA A 243 -12.83 14.00 3.37
C ALA A 243 -12.75 14.35 1.88
N ARG A 244 -13.71 15.15 1.37
CA ARG A 244 -13.83 15.48 -0.06
C ARG A 244 -12.55 16.05 -0.69
N PRO A 245 -11.93 17.13 -0.15
CA PRO A 245 -10.73 17.69 -0.77
C PRO A 245 -9.57 16.70 -0.82
N HIS A 246 -9.43 15.81 0.17
CA HIS A 246 -8.43 14.75 0.12
C HIS A 246 -8.74 13.69 -0.95
N ALA A 247 -9.99 13.24 -1.04
CA ALA A 247 -10.39 12.25 -2.05
C ALA A 247 -10.17 12.79 -3.48
N GLU A 248 -10.54 14.05 -3.72
CA GLU A 248 -10.34 14.71 -5.02
C GLU A 248 -8.87 14.98 -5.32
N ALA A 249 -8.06 15.41 -4.34
CA ALA A 249 -6.62 15.58 -4.52
C ALA A 249 -5.92 14.27 -4.87
N GLY A 250 -6.26 13.18 -4.18
CA GLY A 250 -5.77 11.84 -4.51
C GLY A 250 -6.17 11.39 -5.91
N LEU A 251 -7.40 11.70 -6.35
CA LEU A 251 -7.85 11.39 -7.70
C LEU A 251 -7.11 12.20 -8.77
N ARG A 252 -6.93 13.52 -8.60
CA ARG A 252 -6.18 14.35 -9.54
C ARG A 252 -4.77 13.80 -9.77
N LEU A 253 -4.03 13.56 -8.68
CA LEU A 253 -2.70 12.96 -8.74
C LEU A 253 -2.70 11.58 -9.43
N ALA A 254 -3.73 10.76 -9.18
CA ALA A 254 -3.85 9.44 -9.79
C ALA A 254 -4.30 9.46 -11.26
N GLN A 255 -4.87 10.56 -11.75
CA GLN A 255 -5.19 10.75 -13.17
C GLN A 255 -3.93 11.06 -13.98
N ASP A 256 -3.02 11.84 -13.39
CA ASP A 256 -1.75 12.24 -14.01
C ASP A 256 -0.67 11.15 -13.89
N TRP A 257 -0.93 10.09 -13.10
CA TRP A 257 -0.01 8.97 -12.89
C TRP A 257 -0.43 7.70 -13.62
N SER A 258 0.55 6.87 -14.00
CA SER A 258 0.34 5.71 -14.88
C SER A 258 -0.50 4.58 -14.27
N SER A 259 -0.62 4.50 -12.93
CA SER A 259 -1.21 3.34 -12.29
C SER A 259 -2.74 3.31 -12.32
N VAL A 260 -3.29 2.43 -13.17
CA VAL A 260 -4.74 2.15 -13.23
C VAL A 260 -5.30 1.79 -11.85
N ARG A 261 -4.58 0.96 -11.08
CA ARG A 261 -5.00 0.56 -9.73
C ARG A 261 -5.20 1.77 -8.81
N HIS A 262 -4.28 2.73 -8.85
CA HIS A 262 -4.39 3.92 -8.00
C HIS A 262 -5.49 4.86 -8.47
N ARG A 263 -5.70 4.97 -9.78
CA ARG A 263 -6.85 5.70 -10.33
C ARG A 263 -8.19 5.09 -9.88
N VAL A 264 -8.36 3.78 -10.02
CA VAL A 264 -9.57 3.04 -9.58
C VAL A 264 -9.81 3.21 -8.08
N LYS A 265 -8.78 3.03 -7.25
CA LYS A 265 -8.90 3.21 -5.79
C LYS A 265 -9.22 4.65 -5.40
N SER A 266 -8.68 5.64 -6.11
CA SER A 266 -8.98 7.06 -5.86
C SER A 266 -10.44 7.41 -6.23
N ARG A 267 -10.94 6.90 -7.36
CA ARG A 267 -12.35 7.05 -7.75
C ARG A 267 -13.29 6.42 -6.72
N LEU A 268 -12.92 5.26 -6.17
CA LEU A 268 -13.69 4.61 -5.10
C LEU A 268 -13.80 5.50 -3.85
N LEU A 269 -12.74 6.23 -3.48
CA LEU A 269 -12.73 7.19 -2.36
C LEU A 269 -13.65 8.39 -2.60
N VAL A 270 -13.69 8.90 -3.83
CA VAL A 270 -14.65 9.94 -4.22
C VAL A 270 -16.08 9.42 -4.09
N ALA A 271 -16.37 8.18 -4.54
CA ALA A 271 -17.67 7.55 -4.37
C ALA A 271 -18.07 7.43 -2.89
N ALA A 272 -17.19 6.90 -2.04
CA ALA A 272 -17.49 6.80 -0.60
C ALA A 272 -17.68 8.16 0.07
N THR A 273 -17.01 9.20 -0.42
CA THR A 273 -17.20 10.55 0.11
C THR A 273 -18.54 11.14 -0.31
N ALA A 274 -19.02 10.87 -1.53
CA ALA A 274 -20.39 11.21 -1.94
C ALA A 274 -21.43 10.50 -1.06
N ALA A 275 -21.23 9.21 -0.75
CA ALA A 275 -22.10 8.48 0.17
C ALA A 275 -22.19 9.14 1.55
N ALA A 276 -21.03 9.48 2.14
CA ALA A 276 -20.96 10.11 3.46
C ALA A 276 -21.53 11.54 3.47
N ALA A 277 -21.53 12.23 2.32
CA ALA A 277 -22.19 13.52 2.15
C ALA A 277 -23.71 13.41 1.93
N GLY A 278 -24.26 12.20 1.90
CA GLY A 278 -25.69 11.94 1.68
C GLY A 278 -26.10 11.83 0.20
N ASP A 279 -25.18 12.02 -0.74
CA ASP A 279 -25.43 11.89 -2.18
C ASP A 279 -25.34 10.42 -2.61
N ARG A 280 -26.37 9.66 -2.24
CA ARG A 280 -26.45 8.21 -2.52
C ARG A 280 -26.47 7.91 -4.01
N ALA A 281 -27.14 8.73 -4.82
CA ALA A 281 -27.26 8.53 -6.25
C ALA A 281 -25.91 8.71 -6.97
N ASP A 282 -25.19 9.80 -6.70
CA ASP A 282 -23.83 10.02 -7.24
C ASP A 282 -22.87 8.92 -6.75
N SER A 283 -22.95 8.56 -5.46
CA SER A 283 -22.15 7.45 -4.92
C SER A 283 -22.42 6.13 -5.66
N ALA A 284 -23.68 5.77 -5.89
CA ALA A 284 -24.06 4.53 -6.57
C ALA A 284 -23.56 4.51 -8.02
N ALA A 285 -23.72 5.61 -8.76
CA ALA A 285 -23.23 5.75 -10.12
C ALA A 285 -21.70 5.59 -10.20
N ARG A 286 -20.96 6.28 -9.33
CA ARG A 286 -19.49 6.19 -9.27
C ARG A 286 -19.02 4.80 -8.84
N ALA A 287 -19.63 4.21 -7.83
CA ALA A 287 -19.25 2.89 -7.34
C ALA A 287 -19.52 1.79 -8.39
N THR A 288 -20.59 1.92 -9.18
CA THR A 288 -20.87 1.04 -10.34
C THR A 288 -19.76 1.14 -11.38
N ALA A 289 -19.36 2.37 -11.76
CA ALA A 289 -18.25 2.57 -12.70
C ALA A 289 -16.92 1.99 -12.17
N VAL A 290 -16.64 2.17 -10.87
CA VAL A 290 -15.46 1.58 -10.21
C VAL A 290 -15.51 0.06 -10.24
N ALA A 291 -16.65 -0.57 -9.93
CA ALA A 291 -16.80 -2.01 -9.95
C ALA A 291 -16.56 -2.58 -11.36
N ALA A 292 -17.09 -1.92 -12.40
CA ALA A 292 -16.87 -2.28 -13.79
C ALA A 292 -15.40 -2.14 -14.22
N GLU A 293 -14.74 -1.02 -13.92
CA GLU A 293 -13.31 -0.81 -14.24
C GLU A 293 -12.42 -1.79 -13.46
N ALA A 294 -12.70 -2.02 -12.17
CA ALA A 294 -11.98 -2.99 -11.36
C ALA A 294 -12.11 -4.42 -11.92
N ARG A 295 -13.29 -4.79 -12.42
CA ARG A 295 -13.51 -6.08 -13.11
C ARG A 295 -12.71 -6.17 -14.40
N ALA A 296 -12.79 -5.15 -15.26
CA ALA A 296 -12.07 -5.10 -16.54
C ALA A 296 -10.56 -5.23 -16.34
N HIS A 297 -10.02 -4.71 -15.23
CA HIS A 297 -8.59 -4.78 -14.91
C HIS A 297 -8.19 -5.92 -13.96
N GLY A 298 -9.11 -6.81 -13.57
CA GLY A 298 -8.81 -7.92 -12.66
C GLY A 298 -8.41 -7.49 -11.23
N LEU A 299 -8.83 -6.30 -10.80
CA LEU A 299 -8.56 -5.72 -9.49
C LEU A 299 -9.59 -6.22 -8.46
N LEU A 300 -9.58 -7.53 -8.21
CA LEU A 300 -10.57 -8.22 -7.39
C LEU A 300 -10.82 -7.57 -6.00
N PRO A 301 -9.80 -7.13 -5.24
CA PRO A 301 -10.04 -6.43 -3.97
C PRO A 301 -10.78 -5.10 -4.10
N LEU A 302 -10.56 -4.36 -5.20
CA LEU A 302 -11.26 -3.09 -5.43
C LEU A 302 -12.69 -3.31 -5.94
N ARG A 303 -12.90 -4.37 -6.73
CA ARG A 303 -14.26 -4.79 -7.12
C ARG A 303 -15.08 -5.15 -5.88
N TRP A 304 -14.53 -5.96 -4.97
CA TRP A 304 -15.14 -6.28 -3.68
C TRP A 304 -15.50 -5.01 -2.89
N ALA A 305 -14.55 -4.07 -2.75
CA ALA A 305 -14.80 -2.85 -2.00
C ALA A 305 -15.87 -1.95 -2.65
N ALA A 306 -15.92 -1.87 -3.98
CA ALA A 306 -16.93 -1.12 -4.70
C ALA A 306 -18.32 -1.74 -4.57
N THR A 307 -18.43 -3.07 -4.63
CA THR A 307 -19.71 -3.76 -4.47
C THR A 307 -20.21 -3.75 -3.02
N MET A 308 -19.30 -3.76 -2.03
CA MET A 308 -19.65 -3.48 -0.64
C MET A 308 -20.22 -2.07 -0.45
N LEU A 309 -19.65 -1.05 -1.10
CA LEU A 309 -20.20 0.30 -1.07
C LEU A 309 -21.59 0.33 -1.72
N LEU A 310 -21.77 -0.29 -2.89
CA LEU A 310 -23.06 -0.40 -3.57
C LEU A 310 -24.14 -1.08 -2.72
N ALA A 311 -23.78 -2.12 -1.97
CA ALA A 311 -24.72 -2.77 -1.04
C ALA A 311 -25.27 -1.80 0.03
N GLY A 312 -24.50 -0.77 0.39
CA GLY A 312 -24.91 0.27 1.34
C GLY A 312 -25.64 1.48 0.72
N VAL A 313 -25.45 1.76 -0.57
CA VAL A 313 -25.98 2.98 -1.23
C VAL A 313 -26.97 2.73 -2.37
N GLY A 314 -27.24 1.47 -2.72
CA GLY A 314 -28.13 1.11 -3.82
C GLY A 314 -29.54 1.71 -3.67
N ASP A 315 -30.15 2.05 -4.80
CA ASP A 315 -31.44 2.76 -4.93
C ASP A 315 -32.66 1.91 -4.53
N SER A 316 -32.50 0.59 -4.52
CA SER A 316 -33.54 -0.40 -4.26
C SER A 316 -32.99 -1.54 -3.41
N GLU A 317 -33.87 -2.25 -2.71
CA GLU A 317 -33.49 -3.45 -1.97
C GLU A 317 -32.92 -4.53 -2.90
N HIS A 318 -33.49 -4.69 -4.10
CA HIS A 318 -32.97 -5.62 -5.10
C HIS A 318 -31.54 -5.27 -5.54
N ALA A 319 -31.26 -4.00 -5.84
CA ALA A 319 -29.92 -3.55 -6.20
C ALA A 319 -28.91 -3.77 -5.07
N ARG A 320 -29.30 -3.46 -3.81
CA ARG A 320 -28.46 -3.70 -2.63
C ARG A 320 -28.17 -5.19 -2.41
N ALA A 321 -29.18 -6.05 -2.58
CA ALA A 321 -29.02 -7.50 -2.47
C ALA A 321 -28.11 -8.09 -3.57
N ALA A 322 -28.27 -7.63 -4.82
CA ALA A 322 -27.42 -8.04 -5.93
C ALA A 322 -25.95 -7.62 -5.70
N ALA A 323 -25.72 -6.40 -5.25
CA ALA A 323 -24.38 -5.91 -4.91
C ALA A 323 -23.75 -6.70 -3.74
N ALA A 324 -24.53 -7.05 -2.72
CA ALA A 324 -24.09 -7.88 -1.60
C ALA A 324 -23.70 -9.30 -2.06
N ALA A 325 -24.48 -9.91 -2.96
CA ALA A 325 -24.16 -11.22 -3.55
C ALA A 325 -22.86 -11.18 -4.38
N GLU A 326 -22.64 -10.10 -5.13
CA GLU A 326 -21.39 -9.90 -5.87
C GLU A 326 -20.20 -9.70 -4.93
N ALA A 327 -20.36 -8.93 -3.84
CA ALA A 327 -19.35 -8.80 -2.81
C ALA A 327 -19.01 -10.15 -2.17
N ALA A 328 -20.01 -10.99 -1.85
CA ALA A 328 -19.79 -12.34 -1.32
C ALA A 328 -19.01 -13.22 -2.31
N THR A 329 -19.34 -13.14 -3.61
CA THR A 329 -18.61 -13.85 -4.67
C THR A 329 -17.14 -13.42 -4.73
N CYS A 330 -16.88 -12.10 -4.71
CA CYS A 330 -15.51 -11.59 -4.71
C CYS A 330 -14.74 -12.02 -3.45
N ALA A 331 -15.41 -12.05 -2.29
CA ALA A 331 -14.80 -12.48 -1.03
C ALA A 331 -14.42 -13.97 -1.04
N ALA A 332 -15.29 -14.83 -1.58
CA ALA A 332 -14.98 -16.25 -1.76
C ALA A 332 -13.78 -16.46 -2.70
N GLU A 333 -13.70 -15.71 -3.80
CA GLU A 333 -12.55 -15.78 -4.71
C GLU A 333 -11.24 -15.29 -4.05
N ILE A 334 -11.31 -14.21 -3.26
CA ILE A 334 -10.19 -13.74 -2.44
C ILE A 334 -9.74 -14.83 -1.46
N ALA A 335 -10.67 -15.56 -0.85
CA ALA A 335 -10.39 -16.68 0.04
C ALA A 335 -9.66 -17.83 -0.66
N CYS A 336 -10.13 -18.24 -1.83
CA CYS A 336 -9.44 -19.24 -2.67
C CYS A 336 -8.01 -18.81 -3.04
N ARG A 337 -7.77 -17.50 -3.20
CA ARG A 337 -6.45 -16.92 -3.49
C ARG A 337 -5.62 -16.63 -2.23
N GLY A 338 -6.08 -17.07 -1.05
CA GLY A 338 -5.38 -17.02 0.23
C GLY A 338 -5.57 -15.72 1.02
N GLY A 339 -6.52 -14.87 0.67
CA GLY A 339 -6.93 -13.73 1.50
C GLY A 339 -7.97 -14.16 2.52
N ARG A 340 -7.76 -13.89 3.80
CA ARG A 340 -8.75 -14.20 4.85
C ARG A 340 -9.18 -12.92 5.51
N PHE A 341 -10.42 -12.51 5.27
CA PHE A 341 -10.99 -11.36 5.96
C PHE A 341 -11.04 -11.65 7.46
N ARG A 342 -10.73 -10.63 8.27
CA ARG A 342 -10.97 -10.66 9.71
C ARG A 342 -12.46 -10.90 9.91
N PRO A 343 -12.86 -11.92 10.70
CA PRO A 343 -14.26 -12.12 11.03
C PRO A 343 -14.85 -10.84 11.61
N ALA A 344 -16.09 -10.51 11.24
CA ALA A 344 -16.85 -9.53 12.00
C ALA A 344 -16.88 -10.02 13.45
N GLN A 345 -16.57 -9.14 14.39
CA GLN A 345 -16.72 -9.49 15.80
C GLN A 345 -18.22 -9.67 16.02
N THR A 346 -18.66 -10.93 16.19
CA THR A 346 -19.99 -11.22 16.69
C THR A 346 -20.03 -10.71 18.11
N CYS A 347 -20.78 -9.64 18.35
CA CYS A 347 -21.19 -9.21 19.67
C CYS A 347 -21.99 -10.31 20.36
#